data_AF-A0A0C9QBR8-F1
#
_entry.id   AF-A0A0C9QBR8-F1
#
_cell.length_a   1.000
_cell.length_b   1.000
_cell.length_c   1.000
_cell.angle_alpha   90.00
_cell.angle_beta   90.00
_cell.angle_gamma   90.00
#
_symmetry.space_group_name_H-M   'P 1'
#
loop_
_entity.id
_entity.type
_entity.pdbx_description
1 polymer ?
#
loop_
_entity_poly.entity_id
_entity_poly.type
_entity_poly.pdbx_seq_one_letter_code
_entity_poly.pdbx_strand_id
1 'polypeptide(L)'
;YSAYGFKYHLESPISTSQRREDDRITYINKGQFYGITLDYVPDPDKPLLKAGQTVKSVVMLMFREEKSPEDEIKAWQFWHGRQHSVKQRILDADTKNSVGLVGCIEEVAHNAIAVYWNPLESSYSTVHLPKSTINDNS
;
A
#
# COMPACT_ATOMS: atom_id res chain seq x y z
N TYR A 1 -13.49 13.61 -9.45
CA TYR A 1 -13.38 12.18 -9.10
C TYR A 1 -14.02 11.38 -10.24
N SER A 2 -13.34 10.38 -10.81
CA SER A 2 -13.93 9.49 -11.83
C SER A 2 -14.69 8.36 -11.16
N ALA A 3 -15.85 7.98 -11.69
CA ALA A 3 -16.61 6.82 -11.21
C ALA A 3 -15.97 5.48 -11.61
N TYR A 4 -15.18 5.50 -12.70
CA TYR A 4 -14.56 4.34 -13.33
C TYR A 4 -13.03 4.32 -13.15
N GLY A 5 -12.44 3.14 -13.28
CA GLY A 5 -11.01 2.88 -13.12
C GLY A 5 -10.67 2.09 -11.87
N PHE A 6 -9.37 1.99 -11.58
CA PHE A 6 -8.85 1.33 -10.39
C PHE A 6 -9.14 2.16 -9.14
N LYS A 7 -9.57 1.49 -8.07
CA LYS A 7 -9.88 2.08 -6.77
C LYS A 7 -9.15 1.32 -5.68
N TYR A 8 -8.65 2.06 -4.70
CA TYR A 8 -7.87 1.51 -3.59
C TYR A 8 -8.39 2.08 -2.28
N HIS A 9 -8.66 1.22 -1.30
CA HIS A 9 -9.22 1.62 -0.01
C HIS A 9 -8.43 1.00 1.13
N LEU A 10 -7.88 1.86 2.01
CA LEU A 10 -7.25 1.44 3.25
C LEU A 10 -8.30 1.33 4.36
N GLU A 11 -8.51 0.13 4.87
CA GLU A 11 -9.44 -0.17 5.96
C GLU A 11 -8.82 0.20 7.29
N SER A 12 -9.13 1.39 7.78
CA SER A 12 -8.60 1.94 9.03
C SER A 12 -9.69 2.75 9.75
N PRO A 13 -9.63 2.86 11.09
CA PRO A 13 -10.50 3.78 11.81
C PRO A 13 -10.33 5.21 11.29
N ILE A 14 -11.40 5.81 10.80
CA ILE A 14 -11.37 7.17 10.27
C ILE A 14 -11.27 8.15 11.44
N SER A 15 -10.28 9.06 11.41
CA SER A 15 -10.20 10.15 12.38
C SER A 15 -11.40 11.08 12.26
N THR A 16 -12.01 11.44 13.38
CA THR A 16 -13.21 12.29 13.45
C THR A 16 -12.96 13.78 13.13
N SER A 17 -11.71 14.20 12.90
CA SER A 17 -11.36 15.59 12.61
C SER A 17 -10.99 15.79 11.14
N GLN A 18 -11.95 16.18 10.32
CA GLN A 18 -11.69 16.75 8.99
C GLN A 18 -11.71 18.28 9.08
N ARG A 19 -10.56 18.94 8.93
CA ARG A 19 -10.54 20.35 8.50
C ARG A 19 -10.74 20.35 6.99
N ARG A 20 -11.68 21.15 6.50
CA ARG A 20 -12.22 21.14 5.12
C ARG A 20 -11.19 21.36 4.00
N GLU A 21 -9.94 21.69 4.32
CA GLU A 21 -8.90 22.06 3.36
C GLU A 21 -7.62 21.21 3.44
N ASP A 22 -7.50 20.28 4.40
CA ASP A 22 -6.33 19.41 4.53
C ASP A 22 -6.52 18.07 3.79
N ASP A 23 -5.46 17.59 3.14
CA ASP A 23 -5.40 16.23 2.59
C ASP A 23 -5.82 15.20 3.66
N ARG A 24 -6.57 14.18 3.24
CA ARG A 24 -7.06 13.13 4.14
C ARG A 24 -5.87 12.38 4.77
N ILE A 25 -5.55 12.70 6.02
CA ILE A 25 -4.60 11.95 6.83
C ILE A 25 -5.33 10.78 7.50
N THR A 26 -4.71 9.60 7.41
CA THR A 26 -5.18 8.39 8.10
C THR A 26 -4.13 7.97 9.11
N TYR A 27 -4.53 7.84 10.37
CA TYR A 27 -3.64 7.38 11.42
C TYR A 27 -3.55 5.86 11.40
N ILE A 28 -2.33 5.36 11.24
CA ILE A 28 -2.03 3.93 11.34
C ILE A 28 -1.23 3.68 12.61
N ASN A 29 -1.71 2.74 13.41
CA ASN A 29 -0.99 2.25 14.55
C ASN A 29 0.17 1.43 14.04
N LYS A 30 1.31 1.73 14.63
CA LYS A 30 2.50 0.93 14.49
C LYS A 30 2.04 -0.54 14.82
N GLY A 31 2.14 -1.51 13.89
CA GLY A 31 2.23 -2.96 14.15
C GLY A 31 0.92 -3.67 14.32
N GLN A 32 -0.11 -2.89 14.19
CA GLN A 32 -1.38 -3.38 13.74
C GLN A 32 -1.30 -3.56 12.24
N PHE A 33 -2.08 -4.51 11.75
CA PHE A 33 -2.25 -4.72 10.33
C PHE A 33 -3.55 -4.05 9.85
N TYR A 34 -3.55 -3.60 8.59
CA TYR A 34 -4.66 -2.89 7.96
C TYR A 34 -5.04 -3.57 6.65
N GLY A 35 -6.32 -3.56 6.28
CA GLY A 35 -6.74 -4.07 4.97
C GLY A 35 -6.54 -3.04 3.86
N ILE A 36 -6.18 -3.49 2.65
CA ILE A 36 -6.11 -2.63 1.46
C ILE A 36 -6.89 -3.29 0.34
N THR A 37 -8.12 -2.84 0.12
CA THR A 37 -8.97 -3.35 -0.95
C THR A 37 -8.57 -2.75 -2.29
N LEU A 38 -8.33 -3.61 -3.30
CA LEU A 38 -8.07 -3.24 -4.68
C LEU A 38 -9.31 -3.58 -5.52
N ASP A 39 -9.83 -2.60 -6.25
CA ASP A 39 -11.05 -2.75 -7.04
C ASP A 39 -10.89 -2.08 -8.41
N TYR A 40 -11.69 -2.49 -9.37
CA TYR A 40 -11.73 -1.91 -10.70
C TYR A 40 -13.17 -1.77 -11.16
N VAL A 41 -13.57 -0.54 -11.46
CA VAL A 41 -14.90 -0.25 -12.01
C VAL A 41 -14.75 -0.01 -13.51
N PRO A 42 -15.28 -0.89 -14.38
CA PRO A 42 -15.17 -0.73 -15.82
C PRO A 42 -15.86 0.55 -16.30
N ASP A 43 -15.25 1.21 -17.28
CA ASP A 43 -15.81 2.36 -17.98
C ASP A 43 -16.67 1.85 -19.15
N PRO A 44 -17.99 2.11 -19.20
CA PRO A 44 -18.88 1.61 -20.24
C PRO A 44 -18.50 2.06 -21.65
N ASP A 45 -17.81 3.20 -21.76
CA ASP A 45 -17.42 3.80 -23.04
C ASP A 45 -16.05 3.29 -23.52
N LYS A 46 -15.37 2.44 -22.72
CA LYS A 46 -14.06 1.87 -23.05
C LYS A 46 -14.13 0.36 -23.22
N PRO A 47 -13.21 -0.22 -24.03
CA PRO A 47 -13.07 -1.66 -24.10
C PRO A 47 -12.84 -2.26 -22.71
N LEU A 48 -13.61 -3.29 -22.38
CA LEU A 48 -13.43 -4.04 -21.14
C LEU A 48 -12.05 -4.71 -21.12
N LEU A 49 -11.52 -4.90 -19.91
CA LEU A 49 -10.36 -5.77 -19.72
C LEU A 49 -10.70 -7.18 -20.21
N LYS A 50 -9.68 -7.90 -20.68
CA LYS A 50 -9.88 -9.27 -21.17
C LYS A 50 -10.17 -10.22 -20.01
N ALA A 51 -11.02 -11.22 -20.23
CA ALA A 51 -11.23 -12.28 -19.26
C ALA A 51 -9.89 -12.96 -18.91
N GLY A 52 -9.65 -13.17 -17.62
CA GLY A 52 -8.40 -13.74 -17.10
C GLY A 52 -7.19 -12.80 -17.14
N GLN A 53 -7.36 -11.53 -17.52
CA GLN A 53 -6.28 -10.55 -17.47
C GLN A 53 -5.90 -10.24 -16.02
N THR A 54 -4.65 -10.55 -15.68
CA THR A 54 -4.05 -10.21 -14.38
C THR A 54 -3.31 -8.88 -14.48
N VAL A 55 -3.35 -8.08 -13.42
CA VAL A 55 -2.57 -6.83 -13.29
C VAL A 55 -1.59 -6.93 -12.11
N LYS A 56 -0.53 -6.11 -12.15
CA LYS A 56 0.43 -5.95 -11.06
C LYS A 56 0.18 -4.62 -10.36
N SER A 57 0.00 -4.64 -9.05
CA SER A 57 -0.06 -3.43 -8.21
C SER A 57 1.11 -3.44 -7.23
N VAL A 58 1.84 -2.32 -7.14
CA VAL A 58 2.93 -2.15 -6.18
C VAL A 58 2.45 -1.25 -5.06
N VAL A 59 2.48 -1.76 -3.82
CA VAL A 59 2.15 -1.01 -2.62
C VAL A 59 3.46 -0.58 -1.97
N MET A 60 3.62 0.71 -1.73
CA MET A 60 4.87 1.29 -1.21
C MET A 60 4.61 2.28 -0.10
N LEU A 61 5.48 2.28 0.89
CA LEU A 61 5.58 3.36 1.87
C LEU A 61 6.64 4.35 1.40
N MET A 62 6.22 5.60 1.17
CA MET A 62 7.06 6.67 0.64
C MET A 62 7.01 7.89 1.56
N PHE A 63 8.03 8.74 1.47
CA PHE A 63 7.96 10.07 2.05
C PHE A 63 6.92 10.90 1.29
N ARG A 64 6.14 11.70 2.02
CA ARG A 64 5.13 12.59 1.41
C ARG A 64 5.77 13.87 0.86
N GLU A 65 6.70 14.43 1.62
CA GLU A 65 7.44 15.62 1.20
C GLU A 65 8.47 15.24 0.15
N GLU A 66 8.57 16.04 -0.90
CA GLU A 66 9.58 15.86 -1.95
C GLU A 66 10.97 16.14 -1.37
N LYS A 67 11.60 15.09 -0.83
CA LYS A 67 13.02 15.08 -0.49
C LYS A 67 13.83 14.71 -1.73
N SER A 68 15.13 15.05 -1.72
CA SER A 68 16.03 14.52 -2.74
C SER A 68 16.08 12.99 -2.64
N PRO A 69 16.22 12.25 -3.75
CA PRO A 69 16.39 10.80 -3.72
C PRO A 69 17.52 10.35 -2.77
N GLU A 70 18.60 11.14 -2.68
CA GLU A 70 19.73 10.88 -1.80
C GLU A 70 19.33 10.97 -0.33
N ASP A 71 18.50 11.94 0.06
CA ASP A 71 18.05 12.11 1.43
C ASP A 71 17.00 11.08 1.83
N GLU A 72 16.12 10.66 0.89
CA GLU A 72 15.24 9.51 1.12
C GLU A 72 16.05 8.24 1.40
N ILE A 73 17.09 7.97 0.59
CA ILE A 73 17.98 6.82 0.78
C ILE A 73 18.66 6.88 2.15
N LYS A 74 19.21 8.04 2.55
CA LYS A 74 19.83 8.19 3.88
C LYS A 74 18.82 7.94 5.00
N ALA A 75 17.60 8.46 4.89
CA ALA A 75 16.57 8.27 5.89
C ALA A 75 16.14 6.80 5.99
N TRP A 76 16.00 6.10 4.87
CA TRP A 76 15.72 4.66 4.85
C TRP A 76 16.86 3.84 5.44
N GLN A 77 18.11 4.14 5.08
CA GLN A 77 19.30 3.47 5.63
C GLN A 77 19.41 3.69 7.15
N PHE A 78 19.17 4.91 7.61
CA PHE A 78 19.18 5.26 9.02
C PHE A 78 18.09 4.55 9.82
N TRP A 79 16.88 4.45 9.25
CA TRP A 79 15.82 3.64 9.84
C TRP A 79 16.21 2.16 9.89
N HIS A 80 16.76 1.61 8.81
CA HIS A 80 17.12 0.19 8.71
C HIS A 80 18.26 -0.19 9.66
N GLY A 81 19.29 0.65 9.78
CA GLY A 81 20.42 0.46 10.68
C GLY A 81 20.06 0.41 12.17
N ARG A 82 18.83 0.80 12.52
CA ARG A 82 18.29 0.72 13.90
C ARG A 82 17.41 -0.50 14.15
N GLN A 83 17.16 -1.32 13.13
CA GLN A 83 16.38 -2.53 13.31
C GLN A 83 17.23 -3.63 13.92
N HIS A 84 16.61 -4.48 14.75
CA HIS A 84 17.29 -5.62 15.39
C HIS A 84 17.65 -6.74 14.39
N SER A 85 17.14 -6.68 13.17
CA SER A 85 17.36 -7.69 12.13
C SER A 85 17.49 -7.02 10.77
N VAL A 86 18.46 -7.47 9.97
CA VAL A 86 18.62 -7.06 8.57
C VAL A 86 17.42 -7.47 7.70
N LYS A 87 16.68 -8.49 8.14
CA LYS A 87 15.44 -8.94 7.48
C LYS A 87 14.22 -8.09 7.84
N GLN A 88 14.35 -7.15 8.79
CA GLN A 88 13.22 -6.32 9.19
C GLN A 88 12.80 -5.43 8.02
N ARG A 89 11.51 -5.50 7.68
CA ARG A 89 10.87 -4.70 6.64
C ARG A 89 10.04 -3.62 7.28
N ILE A 90 9.88 -2.52 6.55
CA ILE A 90 8.98 -1.44 6.95
C ILE A 90 7.56 -1.67 6.43
N LEU A 91 7.47 -2.36 5.30
CA LEU A 91 6.23 -2.82 4.69
C LEU A 91 6.27 -4.34 4.56
N ASP A 92 5.31 -5.00 5.20
CA ASP A 92 5.11 -6.46 5.17
C ASP A 92 3.69 -6.77 4.72
N ALA A 93 3.42 -8.02 4.40
CA ALA A 93 2.12 -8.50 3.99
C ALA A 93 1.79 -9.85 4.61
N ASP A 94 0.59 -9.97 5.18
CA ASP A 94 0.09 -11.26 5.64
C ASP A 94 -0.47 -12.06 4.47
N THR A 95 0.39 -12.93 3.91
CA THR A 95 0.01 -13.81 2.79
C THR A 95 -1.12 -14.77 3.17
N LYS A 96 -1.23 -15.19 4.44
CA LYS A 96 -2.24 -16.18 4.86
C LYS A 96 -3.64 -15.61 4.90
N ASN A 97 -3.75 -14.33 5.26
CA ASN A 97 -5.02 -13.62 5.34
C ASN A 97 -5.30 -12.74 4.12
N SER A 98 -4.44 -12.76 3.10
CA SER A 98 -4.70 -12.13 1.81
C SER A 98 -5.56 -13.03 0.94
N VAL A 99 -6.59 -12.48 0.29
CA VAL A 99 -7.47 -13.22 -0.63
C VAL A 99 -7.58 -12.50 -1.97
N GLY A 100 -8.05 -13.19 -3.02
CA GLY A 100 -8.19 -12.63 -4.36
C GLY A 100 -6.88 -12.36 -5.12
N LEU A 101 -5.73 -12.75 -4.56
CA LEU A 101 -4.43 -12.62 -5.23
C LEU A 101 -4.15 -13.80 -6.16
N VAL A 102 -3.49 -13.51 -7.28
CA VAL A 102 -2.99 -14.47 -8.25
C VAL A 102 -1.51 -14.71 -7.95
N GLY A 103 -1.17 -15.89 -7.43
CA GLY A 103 0.21 -16.23 -7.10
C GLY A 103 0.72 -15.65 -5.78
N CYS A 104 2.04 -15.57 -5.63
CA CYS A 104 2.68 -15.11 -4.39
C CYS A 104 2.82 -13.58 -4.35
N ILE A 105 2.85 -13.02 -3.14
CA ILE A 105 3.24 -11.62 -2.92
C ILE A 105 4.75 -11.51 -3.14
N GLU A 106 5.16 -10.55 -3.95
CA GLU A 106 6.58 -10.24 -4.19
C GLU A 106 7.07 -9.17 -3.22
N GLU A 107 8.14 -9.45 -2.52
CA GLU A 107 8.85 -8.47 -1.68
C GLU A 107 9.86 -7.66 -2.50
N VAL A 108 9.40 -6.59 -3.14
CA VAL A 108 10.22 -5.82 -4.11
C VAL A 108 11.35 -5.01 -3.44
N ALA A 109 11.07 -4.37 -2.30
CA ALA A 109 12.04 -3.63 -1.48
C ALA A 109 11.60 -3.62 -0.02
N HIS A 110 12.41 -3.19 0.94
CA HIS A 110 12.00 -3.16 2.35
C HIS A 110 10.71 -2.34 2.62
N ASN A 111 10.43 -1.35 1.77
CA ASN A 111 9.26 -0.47 1.82
C ASN A 111 8.23 -0.75 0.71
N ALA A 112 8.40 -1.81 -0.06
CA ALA A 112 7.56 -2.10 -1.22
C ALA A 112 7.24 -3.59 -1.36
N ILE A 113 5.99 -3.87 -1.69
CA ILE A 113 5.54 -5.20 -2.12
C ILE A 113 4.82 -5.08 -3.47
N ALA A 114 4.76 -6.18 -4.21
CA ALA A 114 3.88 -6.27 -5.36
C ALA A 114 2.90 -7.44 -5.23
N VAL A 115 1.68 -7.17 -5.65
CA VAL A 115 0.57 -8.12 -5.69
C VAL A 115 0.04 -8.22 -7.10
N TYR A 116 -0.42 -9.41 -7.46
CA TYR A 116 -1.06 -9.68 -8.74
C TYR A 116 -2.50 -10.09 -8.49
N TRP A 117 -3.43 -9.57 -9.28
CA TRP A 117 -4.86 -9.82 -9.09
C TRP A 117 -5.61 -9.66 -10.41
N ASN A 118 -6.80 -10.26 -10.50
CA ASN A 118 -7.68 -10.14 -11.65
C ASN A 118 -8.71 -9.04 -11.39
N PRO A 119 -8.70 -7.91 -12.13
CA PRO A 119 -9.62 -6.81 -11.88
C PRO A 119 -11.10 -7.10 -12.17
N LEU A 120 -11.40 -8.20 -12.87
CA LEU A 120 -12.77 -8.61 -13.19
C LEU A 120 -13.33 -9.63 -12.20
N GLU A 121 -12.48 -10.26 -11.39
CA GLU A 121 -12.89 -11.10 -10.28
C GLU A 121 -12.75 -10.23 -9.04
N SER A 122 -13.87 -9.83 -8.43
CA SER A 122 -13.92 -8.91 -7.29
C SER A 122 -12.91 -9.33 -6.20
N SER A 123 -11.77 -8.65 -6.14
CA SER A 123 -10.60 -9.11 -5.40
C SER A 123 -10.37 -8.23 -4.19
N TYR A 124 -11.14 -8.50 -3.13
CA TYR A 124 -10.80 -8.03 -1.80
C TYR A 124 -9.40 -8.54 -1.44
N SER A 125 -8.36 -7.75 -1.67
CA SER A 125 -7.04 -8.06 -1.14
C SER A 125 -6.93 -7.39 0.23
N THR A 126 -6.26 -8.02 1.18
CA THR A 126 -6.04 -7.41 2.51
C THR A 126 -4.56 -7.42 2.76
N VAL A 127 -3.89 -6.33 2.37
CA VAL A 127 -2.47 -6.20 2.62
C VAL A 127 -2.25 -5.62 4.01
N HIS A 128 -2.08 -6.54 4.94
CA HIS A 128 -1.75 -6.28 6.33
C HIS A 128 -0.36 -5.61 6.46
N LEU A 129 -0.33 -4.28 6.63
CA LEU A 129 0.90 -3.48 6.80
C LEU A 129 1.34 -3.32 8.27
N PRO A 130 2.55 -3.75 8.69
CA PRO A 130 3.09 -3.46 10.02
C PRO A 130 3.94 -2.17 10.12
N LYS A 131 4.44 -1.93 11.35
CA LYS A 131 5.10 -0.74 11.92
C LYS A 131 6.12 0.01 11.04
N SER A 132 5.88 1.31 10.82
CA SER A 132 6.89 2.33 11.16
C SER A 132 6.38 3.73 11.44
N THR A 133 6.96 4.30 12.48
CA THR A 133 7.24 5.73 12.59
C THR A 133 8.58 5.97 11.89
N ILE A 134 8.62 6.87 10.92
CA ILE A 134 9.87 7.53 10.53
C ILE A 134 9.96 8.75 11.44
N ASN A 135 10.74 8.65 12.52
CA ASN A 135 11.06 9.84 13.30
C ASN A 135 12.10 10.63 12.49
N ASP A 136 11.64 11.58 11.68
CA ASP A 136 12.45 12.69 11.18
C ASP A 136 12.77 13.62 12.35
N ASN A 137 13.63 13.17 13.27
CA ASN A 137 14.34 14.08 14.15
C ASN A 137 15.74 14.25 13.55
N SER A 138 15.82 15.09 12.54
CA SER A 138 17.04 15.84 12.19
C SER A 138 17.17 17.05 13.11
#